data_AF-A0A7X8ZP23-F1
#
_entry.id   AF-A0A7X8ZP23-F1
#
_cell.length_a   1.000
_cell.length_b   1.000
_cell.length_c   1.000
_cell.angle_alpha   90.00
_cell.angle_beta   90.00
_cell.angle_gamma   90.00
#
_symmetry.space_group_name_H-M   'P 1'
#
loop_
_entity.id
_entity.type
_entity.pdbx_description
1 polymer ?
#
loop_
_entity_poly.entity_id
_entity_poly.type
_entity_poly.pdbx_seq_one_letter_code
_entity_poly.pdbx_strand_id
1 'polypeptide(L)'
;AFMRAFLAVPGHMGFAVFMGIFYGRAKIAESNGNKTMKIVNMILAYLSAVCLHGFYDATAMVQTPLSSLLYIGFVVIMYIVVFTLIKRESKTDRPIY
;
A
#
# COMPACT_ATOMS: atom_id res chain seq x y z
N ALA A 1 -5.97 0.80 -23.62
CA ALA A 1 -4.61 0.44 -23.17
C ALA A 1 -3.88 1.61 -22.49
N PHE A 2 -3.85 2.81 -23.09
CA PHE A 2 -3.08 3.95 -22.58
C PHE A 2 -3.44 4.40 -21.14
N MET A 3 -4.73 4.57 -20.84
CA MET A 3 -5.18 4.93 -19.48
C MET A 3 -4.78 3.89 -18.43
N ARG A 4 -4.73 2.60 -18.77
CA ARG A 4 -4.30 1.56 -17.83
C ARG A 4 -2.83 1.65 -17.50
N ALA A 5 -1.98 1.90 -18.50
CA ALA A 5 -0.55 2.10 -18.28
C ALA A 5 -0.28 3.33 -17.40
N PHE A 6 -1.03 4.42 -17.62
CA PHE A 6 -0.88 5.65 -16.85
C PHE A 6 -1.38 5.53 -15.40
N LEU A 7 -2.43 4.74 -15.15
CA LEU A 7 -2.93 4.48 -13.79
C LEU A 7 -2.20 3.31 -13.08
N ALA A 8 -1.50 2.44 -13.81
CA ALA A 8 -0.72 1.35 -13.24
C ALA A 8 0.49 1.87 -12.45
N VAL A 9 1.22 2.86 -12.99
CA VAL A 9 2.44 3.40 -12.36
C VAL A 9 2.15 4.04 -10.99
N PRO A 10 1.13 4.91 -10.84
CA PRO A 10 0.71 5.43 -9.53
C PRO A 10 0.21 4.33 -8.57
N GLY A 11 -0.51 3.33 -9.08
CA GLY A 11 -0.99 2.18 -8.31
C GLY A 11 0.16 1.40 -7.66
N HIS A 12 1.14 1.00 -8.48
CA HIS A 12 2.31 0.25 -8.02
C HIS A 12 3.18 1.06 -7.04
N MET A 13 3.31 2.38 -7.26
CA MET A 13 3.95 3.29 -6.30
C MET A 13 3.21 3.32 -4.95
N GLY A 14 1.88 3.37 -4.95
CA GLY A 14 1.07 3.33 -3.73
C GLY A 14 1.28 2.03 -2.93
N PHE A 15 1.39 0.89 -3.62
CA PHE A 15 1.66 -0.40 -2.98
C PHE A 15 3.05 -0.45 -2.34
N ALA A 16 4.07 0.11 -3.00
CA ALA A 16 5.42 0.20 -2.48
C ALA A 16 5.48 1.05 -1.20
N VAL A 17 4.74 2.17 -1.15
CA VAL A 17 4.64 3.01 0.07
C VAL A 17 3.97 2.23 1.21
N PHE A 18 2.87 1.54 0.91
CA PHE A 18 2.14 0.75 1.91
C PHE A 18 3.04 -0.32 2.55
N MET A 19 3.73 -1.12 1.73
CA MET A 19 4.70 -2.08 2.25
C MET A 19 5.84 -1.40 3.01
N GLY A 20 6.38 -0.29 2.47
CA GLY A 20 7.52 0.42 3.06
C GLY A 20 7.26 0.89 4.49
N ILE A 21 6.05 1.36 4.79
CA ILE A 21 5.66 1.79 6.13
C ILE A 21 5.64 0.62 7.11
N PHE A 22 4.97 -0.48 6.76
CA PHE A 22 4.92 -1.66 7.61
C PHE A 22 6.30 -2.31 7.78
N TYR A 23 7.11 -2.30 6.73
CA TYR A 23 8.48 -2.80 6.78
C TYR A 23 9.38 -1.94 7.68
N GLY A 24 9.24 -0.61 7.61
CA GLY A 24 9.92 0.32 8.53
C GLY A 24 9.54 0.06 9.99
N ARG A 25 8.25 -0.13 10.28
CA ARG A 25 7.75 -0.50 11.61
C ARG A 25 8.27 -1.85 12.08
N ALA A 26 8.37 -2.83 11.18
CA ALA A 26 8.94 -4.13 11.49
C ALA A 26 10.43 -4.03 11.86
N LYS A 27 11.19 -3.13 11.20
CA LYS A 27 12.61 -2.88 11.49
C LYS A 27 12.83 -2.16 12.82
N ILE A 28 11.96 -1.20 13.17
CA ILE A 28 11.96 -0.57 14.50
C ILE A 28 11.65 -1.61 15.59
N ALA A 29 10.67 -2.49 15.34
CA ALA A 29 10.33 -3.57 16.28
C ALA A 29 11.49 -4.57 16.45
N GLU A 30 12.23 -4.86 15.38
CA GLU A 30 13.43 -5.69 15.43
C GLU A 30 14.55 -5.06 16.27
N SER A 31 14.82 -3.76 16.06
CA SER A 31 15.79 -2.99 16.87
C SER A 31 15.42 -2.98 18.36
N ASN A 32 14.13 -2.90 18.69
CA ASN A 32 13.63 -2.98 20.06
C ASN A 32 13.55 -4.43 20.63
N GLY A 33 14.03 -5.44 19.89
CA GLY A 33 14.00 -6.85 20.31
C GLY A 33 12.62 -7.51 20.29
N ASN A 34 11.58 -6.84 19.80
CA ASN A 34 10.21 -7.33 19.80
C ASN A 34 9.88 -8.11 18.51
N LYS A 35 10.20 -9.41 18.54
CA LYS A 35 9.98 -10.34 17.41
C LYS A 35 8.50 -10.48 17.01
N THR A 36 7.57 -10.42 17.97
CA THR A 36 6.13 -10.54 17.70
C THR A 36 5.64 -9.36 16.86
N MET A 37 6.02 -8.13 17.25
CA MET A 37 5.64 -6.93 16.51
C MET A 37 6.28 -6.85 15.13
N LYS A 38 7.49 -7.41 14.95
CA LYS A 38 8.10 -7.57 13.62
C LYS A 38 7.22 -8.45 12.73
N ILE A 39 6.84 -9.65 13.19
CA ILE A 39 6.07 -10.62 12.41
C ILE A 39 4.70 -10.05 12.04
N VAL A 40 4.00 -9.44 12.99
CA VAL A 40 2.68 -8.83 12.74
C VAL A 40 2.78 -7.74 11.67
N ASN A 41 3.77 -6.85 11.77
CA ASN A 41 3.96 -5.81 10.76
C ASN A 41 4.33 -6.38 9.38
N MET A 42 5.14 -7.44 9.31
CA MET A 42 5.46 -8.10 8.04
C MET A 42 4.23 -8.78 7.41
N ILE A 43 3.38 -9.42 8.22
CA ILE A 43 2.12 -10.01 7.74
C ILE A 43 1.19 -8.91 7.22
N LEU A 44 1.05 -7.79 7.95
CA LEU A 44 0.23 -6.66 7.50
C LEU A 44 0.78 -6.02 6.21
N ALA A 45 2.11 -5.93 6.06
CA ALA A 45 2.75 -5.48 4.82
C ALA A 45 2.38 -6.40 3.65
N TYR A 46 2.51 -7.70 3.83
CA TYR A 46 2.21 -8.68 2.80
C TYR A 46 0.71 -8.72 2.46
N LEU A 47 -0.15 -8.74 3.47
CA LEU A 47 -1.61 -8.84 3.31
C LEU A 47 -2.17 -7.59 2.63
N SER A 48 -1.67 -6.40 2.99
CA SER A 48 -2.03 -5.16 2.29
C SER A 48 -1.59 -5.19 0.83
N ALA A 49 -0.36 -5.64 0.52
CA ALA A 49 0.10 -5.78 -0.85
C ALA A 49 -0.77 -6.75 -1.66
N VAL A 50 -1.07 -7.94 -1.12
CA VAL A 50 -1.88 -8.96 -1.81
C VAL A 50 -3.32 -8.49 -2.01
N CYS A 51 -3.96 -7.88 -1.01
CA CYS A 51 -5.33 -7.37 -1.15
C CYS A 51 -5.40 -6.25 -2.19
N LEU A 52 -4.45 -5.31 -2.18
CA LEU A 52 -4.44 -4.18 -3.10
C LEU A 52 -4.13 -4.61 -4.55
N HIS A 53 -3.15 -5.49 -4.74
CA HIS A 53 -2.85 -6.06 -6.05
C HIS A 53 -3.97 -6.97 -6.57
N GLY A 54 -4.53 -7.83 -5.72
CA GLY A 54 -5.62 -8.72 -6.12
C GLY A 54 -6.87 -7.96 -6.56
N PHE A 55 -7.19 -6.85 -5.88
CA PHE A 55 -8.28 -5.98 -6.29
C PHE A 55 -8.00 -5.26 -7.61
N TYR A 56 -6.78 -4.78 -7.81
CA TYR A 56 -6.33 -4.19 -9.06
C TYR A 56 -6.46 -5.18 -10.23
N ASP A 57 -5.98 -6.42 -10.07
CA ASP A 57 -6.03 -7.44 -11.12
C ASP A 57 -7.46 -7.89 -11.41
N ALA A 58 -8.30 -8.06 -10.38
CA ALA A 58 -9.71 -8.41 -10.57
C ALA A 58 -10.47 -7.35 -11.37
N THR A 59 -10.29 -6.06 -11.03
CA THR A 59 -10.91 -4.96 -11.78
C THR A 59 -10.33 -4.80 -13.18
N ALA A 60 -9.06 -5.17 -13.38
CA ALA A 60 -8.42 -5.19 -14.69
C ALA A 60 -8.95 -6.31 -15.61
N MET A 61 -9.30 -7.48 -15.08
CA MET A 61 -9.78 -8.60 -15.88
C MET A 61 -11.24 -8.44 -16.33
N VAL A 62 -12.11 -7.82 -15.52
CA VAL A 62 -13.56 -7.76 -15.79
C VAL A 62 -13.93 -6.81 -16.95
N GLN A 63 -13.11 -5.80 -17.26
CA GLN A 63 -13.26 -4.86 -18.40
C GLN A 63 -14.69 -4.33 -18.68
N THR A 64 -15.53 -4.16 -17.66
CA THR A 64 -16.85 -3.54 -17.80
C THR A 64 -16.79 -2.04 -17.50
N PRO A 65 -17.75 -1.23 -17.98
CA PRO A 65 -17.83 0.18 -17.60
C PRO A 65 -18.00 0.37 -16.08
N LEU A 66 -18.70 -0.54 -15.41
CA LEU A 66 -18.82 -0.54 -13.94
C LEU A 66 -17.48 -0.84 -13.26
N SER A 67 -16.71 -1.83 -13.75
CA SER A 67 -15.39 -2.14 -13.18
C SER A 67 -14.39 -0.99 -13.38
N SER A 68 -14.51 -0.23 -14.47
CA SER A 68 -13.70 0.95 -14.72
C SER A 68 -13.99 2.08 -13.75
N LEU A 69 -15.26 2.30 -13.40
CA LEU A 69 -15.65 3.29 -12.38
C LEU A 69 -15.17 2.89 -10.99
N LEU A 70 -15.34 1.61 -10.61
CA LEU A 70 -14.84 1.07 -9.35
C LEU A 70 -13.32 1.16 -9.24
N TYR A 71 -12.61 0.91 -10.34
CA TYR A 71 -11.17 1.04 -10.42
C TYR A 71 -10.69 2.47 -10.15
N ILE A 72 -11.32 3.47 -10.79
CA ILE A 72 -10.99 4.88 -10.56
C ILE A 72 -11.25 5.27 -9.10
N GLY A 73 -12.41 4.88 -8.56
CA GLY A 73 -12.76 5.12 -7.16
C GLY A 73 -11.76 4.48 -6.19
N PHE A 74 -11.35 3.24 -6.45
CA PHE A 74 -10.34 2.55 -5.67
C PHE A 74 -8.98 3.24 -5.71
N VAL A 75 -8.51 3.68 -6.88
CA VAL A 75 -7.24 4.41 -7.01
C VAL A 75 -7.27 5.72 -6.23
N VAL A 76 -8.38 6.46 -6.27
CA VAL A 76 -8.56 7.70 -5.49
C VAL A 76 -8.51 7.41 -3.98
N ILE A 77 -9.24 6.41 -3.51
CA ILE A 77 -9.24 6.01 -2.09
C ILE A 77 -7.83 5.57 -1.67
N MET A 78 -7.18 4.74 -2.47
CA MET A 78 -5.81 4.29 -2.23
C MET A 78 -4.86 5.49 -2.08
N TYR A 79 -4.96 6.48 -2.97
CA TYR A 79 -4.17 7.70 -2.89
C TYR A 79 -4.41 8.50 -1.61
N ILE A 80 -5.68 8.68 -1.21
CA ILE A 80 -6.03 9.36 0.04
C ILE A 80 -5.41 8.63 1.24
N VAL A 81 -5.51 7.30 1.27
CA VAL A 81 -4.97 6.48 2.35
C VAL A 81 -3.45 6.57 2.39
N VAL A 82 -2.77 6.45 1.23
CA VAL A 82 -1.32 6.61 1.10
C VAL A 82 -0.86 7.98 1.58
N PHE A 83 -1.51 9.06 1.13
CA PHE A 83 -1.16 10.42 1.57
C PHE A 83 -1.36 10.61 3.07
N THR A 84 -2.45 10.07 3.63
CA THR A 84 -2.72 10.15 5.07
C THR A 84 -1.69 9.37 5.87
N LEU A 85 -1.31 8.18 5.41
CA LEU A 85 -0.29 7.34 6.01
C LEU A 85 1.09 8.00 5.98
N ILE A 86 1.54 8.48 4.81
CA ILE A 86 2.80 9.21 4.68
C ILE A 86 2.81 10.42 5.64
N LYS A 87 1.73 11.20 5.67
CA LYS A 87 1.63 12.39 6.53
C LYS A 87 1.66 12.03 8.02
N ARG A 88 1.16 10.85 8.40
CA ARG A 88 1.19 10.37 9.78
C ARG A 88 2.57 9.84 10.17
N GLU A 89 3.19 9.04 9.31
CA GLU A 89 4.53 8.48 9.57
C GLU A 89 5.58 9.59 9.53
N SER A 90 5.49 10.55 8.60
CA SER A 90 6.39 11.72 8.54
C SER A 90 6.36 12.58 9.82
N LYS A 91 5.23 12.66 10.51
CA LYS A 91 5.13 13.35 11.81
C LYS A 91 5.74 12.57 12.98
N THR A 92 5.89 11.27 12.81
CA THR A 92 6.37 10.34 13.84
C THR A 92 7.79 9.85 13.52
N ASP A 93 8.39 10.37 12.45
CA ASP A 93 9.70 9.97 11.97
C ASP A 93 10.76 10.43 12.97
N ARG A 94 11.49 9.47 13.53
CA ARG A 94 12.57 9.69 14.50
C ARG A 94 13.77 8.88 14.02
N PRO A 95 14.99 9.44 14.06
CA PRO A 95 16.18 8.69 13.71
C PRO A 95 16.30 7.48 14.64
N ILE A 96 16.47 6.32 14.01
CA ILE A 96 16.78 5.05 14.68
C ILE A 96 18.31 5.04 14.86
N TYR A 97 18.79 5.09 16.10
CA TYR A 97 20.21 5.03 16.46
C TYR A 97 20.66 3.60 16.74
#